data_AF-A0A6G0VKU2-F1
#
_entry.id   AF-A0A6G0VKU2-F1
#
_cell.length_a   1.000
_cell.length_b   1.000
_cell.length_c   1.000
_cell.angle_alpha   90.00
_cell.angle_beta   90.00
_cell.angle_gamma   90.00
#
_symmetry.space_group_name_H-M   'P 1'
#
loop_
_entity.id
_entity.type
_entity.pdbx_description
1 polymer ?
#
loop_
_entity_poly.entity_id
_entity_poly.type
_entity_poly.pdbx_seq_one_letter_code
_entity_poly.pdbx_strand_id
1 'polypeptide(L)' 'MCVSCNSPLTIEHIFINCPNYTYSRHLLKNPSTLEEALNQSNSANIFIFLKSIGLDDKL' A
#
# COMPACT_ATOMS: atom_id res chain seq x y z
N MET A 1 4.78 -2.38 -12.81
CA MET A 1 5.56 -3.53 -12.30
C MET A 1 6.46 -3.05 -11.18
N CYS A 2 6.61 -3.80 -10.09
CA CYS A 2 7.50 -3.47 -8.97
C CYS A 2 8.92 -3.89 -9.30
N VAL A 3 9.86 -2.94 -9.33
CA VAL A 3 11.25 -3.18 -9.74
C VAL A 3 11.95 -4.14 -8.77
N SER A 4 11.79 -3.95 -7.46
CA SER A 4 12.49 -4.79 -6.47
C SER A 4 11.92 -6.22 -6.36
N CYS A 5 10.64 -6.41 -6.66
CA CYS A 5 9.98 -7.70 -6.49
C CYS A 5 9.79 -8.46 -7.81
N ASN A 6 10.07 -7.82 -8.95
CA ASN A 6 9.80 -8.33 -10.29
C ASN A 6 8.37 -8.90 -10.46
N SER A 7 7.40 -8.24 -9.81
CA SER A 7 5.99 -8.65 -9.79
C SER A 7 5.06 -7.52 -10.23
N PRO A 8 3.83 -7.82 -10.68
CA PRO A 8 2.83 -6.79 -10.94
C PRO A 8 2.55 -5.94 -9.69
N LEU A 9 2.26 -4.65 -9.90
CA LEU A 9 1.83 -3.74 -8.83
C LEU A 9 0.33 -3.91 -8.60
N THR A 10 -0.07 -5.04 -7.99
CA THR A 10 -1.46 -5.24 -7.57
C THR A 10 -1.74 -4.51 -6.26
N ILE A 11 -3.02 -4.28 -5.94
CA ILE A 11 -3.43 -3.73 -4.63
C ILE A 11 -2.84 -4.61 -3.50
N GLU A 12 -2.99 -5.93 -3.57
CA GLU A 12 -2.41 -6.84 -2.58
C GLU A 12 -0.89 -6.70 -2.45
N HIS A 13 -0.18 -6.57 -3.58
CA HIS A 13 1.26 -6.36 -3.55
C HIS A 13 1.63 -5.06 -2.85
N ILE A 14 0.96 -3.95 -3.20
CA ILE A 14 1.24 -2.63 -2.65
C ILE A 14 0.94 -2.59 -1.14
N PHE A 15 -0.24 -3.06 -0.76
CA PHE A 15 -0.81 -2.90 0.57
C PHE A 15 -0.39 -3.99 1.56
N ILE A 16 0.13 -5.13 1.11
CA ILE A 16 0.46 -6.27 1.99
C ILE A 16 1.88 -6.79 1.73
N ASN A 17 2.19 -7.17 0.49
CA ASN A 17 3.33 -8.05 0.23
C ASN A 17 4.65 -7.33 -0.07
N CYS A 18 4.62 -6.10 -0.57
CA CYS A 18 5.83 -5.45 -1.08
C CYS A 18 6.74 -4.98 0.06
N PRO A 19 8.00 -5.46 0.16
CA PRO A 19 8.94 -5.00 1.18
C PRO A 19 9.30 -3.51 1.04
N ASN A 20 9.28 -2.95 -0.18
CA ASN A 20 9.58 -1.54 -0.41
C ASN A 20 8.59 -0.60 0.28
N TYR A 21 7.34 -1.04 0.44
CA TYR A 21 6.28 -0.21 1.04
C TYR A 21 6.07 -0.51 2.53
N THR A 22 6.80 -1.47 3.11
CA THR A 22 6.67 -1.87 4.53
C THR A 22 6.76 -0.67 5.45
N TYR A 23 7.73 0.22 5.23
CA TYR A 23 7.86 1.42 6.05
C TYR A 23 6.63 2.32 5.89
N SER A 24 6.24 2.68 4.67
CA SER A 24 5.08 3.56 4.41
C SER A 24 3.74 2.99 4.89
N ARG A 25 3.60 1.65 4.97
CA ARG A 25 2.39 0.98 5.50
C ARG A 25 2.10 1.26 6.98
N HIS A 26 3.03 1.87 7.72
CA HIS A 26 2.75 2.35 9.08
C HIS A 26 1.57 3.33 9.12
N LEU A 27 1.35 4.09 8.04
CA LEU A 27 0.20 4.99 7.87
C LEU A 27 -1.14 4.25 7.88
N LEU A 28 -1.14 2.98 7.48
CA LEU A 28 -2.31 2.09 7.46
C LEU A 28 -2.34 1.14 8.67
N LYS A 29 -1.51 1.39 9.68
CA LYS A 29 -1.33 0.53 10.86
C LYS A 29 -0.74 -0.85 10.54
N ASN A 30 0.11 -0.94 9.51
CA ASN A 30 0.79 -2.17 9.10
C ASN A 30 -0.18 -3.35 8.91
N PRO A 31 -1.13 -3.23 7.97
CA PRO A 31 -2.12 -4.26 7.76
C PRO A 31 -1.46 -5.56 7.31
N SER A 32 -2.00 -6.68 7.79
CA SER A 32 -1.63 -8.04 7.38
C SER A 32 -2.59 -8.60 6.34
N THR A 33 -3.78 -8.00 6.19
CA THR A 33 -4.79 -8.37 5.19
C THR A 33 -5.31 -7.16 4.42
N LEU A 34 -5.87 -7.39 3.22
CA LEU A 34 -6.52 -6.34 2.45
C LEU A 34 -7.73 -5.75 3.17
N GLU A 35 -8.47 -6.56 3.94
CA GLU A 35 -9.60 -6.10 4.74
C GLU A 35 -9.15 -5.08 5.78
N GLU A 36 -8.05 -5.33 6.49
CA GLU A 36 -7.45 -4.38 7.42
C GLU A 36 -6.96 -3.11 6.71
N ALA A 37 -6.28 -3.29 5.57
CA ALA A 37 -5.72 -2.19 4.79
C ALA A 37 -6.79 -1.23 4.25
N LEU A 38 -7.89 -1.78 3.76
CA LEU A 38 -8.98 -1.07 3.08
C LEU A 38 -10.17 -0.77 4.00
N ASN A 39 -10.01 -0.95 5.32
CA ASN A 39 -11.07 -0.66 6.26
C ASN A 39 -11.42 0.84 6.32
N GLN A 40 -12.61 1.14 6.81
CA GLN A 40 -13.10 2.51 6.90
C GLN A 40 -12.24 3.42 7.81
N SER A 41 -11.59 2.85 8.82
CA SER A 41 -10.69 3.59 9.71
C SER A 41 -9.38 4.03 9.05
N ASN A 42 -9.02 3.41 7.92
CA ASN A 42 -7.85 3.74 7.11
C ASN A 42 -8.19 4.61 5.89
N SER A 43 -9.48 4.85 5.59
CA SER A 43 -9.94 5.57 4.40
C SER A 43 -9.19 6.89 4.11
N ALA A 44 -9.01 7.74 5.13
CA ALA A 44 -8.25 8.99 5.00
C ALA A 44 -6.74 8.76 4.77
N ASN A 45 -6.18 7.69 5.35
CA ASN A 45 -4.76 7.38 5.28
C ASN A 45 -4.37 6.66 4.00
N ILE A 46 -5.30 5.99 3.30
CA ILE A 46 -5.04 5.31 2.03
C ILE A 46 -4.50 6.31 1.01
N PHE A 47 -5.12 7.49 0.89
CA PHE A 47 -4.65 8.51 -0.05
C PHE A 47 -3.26 9.04 0.33
N ILE A 48 -3.02 9.29 1.62
CA ILE A 48 -1.71 9.75 2.12
C ILE A 48 -0.64 8.70 1.84
N PHE A 49 -0.96 7.43 2.06
CA PHE A 49 -0.08 6.30 1.77
C PHE A 49 0.27 6.24 0.28
N LEU A 50 -0.73 6.26 -0.62
CA LEU A 50 -0.50 6.21 -2.07
C LEU A 50 0.38 7.38 -2.55
N LYS A 51 0.13 8.58 -2.03
CA LYS A 51 0.96 9.76 -2.31
C LYS A 51 2.39 9.60 -1.79
N SER A 52 2.57 9.04 -0.60
CA SER A 52 3.91 8.81 -0.01
C SER A 52 4.78 7.85 -0.82
N ILE A 53 4.17 6.96 -1.60
CA ILE A 53 4.86 5.99 -2.47
C ILE A 53 4.81 6.37 -3.95
N GLY A 54 4.28 7.55 -4.29
CA GLY A 54 4.19 8.08 -5.66
C GLY A 54 3.28 7.27 -6.60
N LEU A 55 2.20 6.71 -6.06
CA LEU A 55 1.18 5.96 -6.81
C LEU A 55 -0.19 6.66 -6.84
N ASP A 56 -0.28 7.91 -6.37
CA ASP A 56 -1.51 8.71 -6.35
C ASP A 56 -2.07 9.05 -7.73
N ASP A 57 -1.23 9.08 -8.77
CA ASP A 57 -1.64 9.31 -10.16
C ASP A 57 -1.65 8.03 -11.03
N LYS A 58 -1.46 6.85 -10.44
CA LYS A 58 -1.21 5.59 -11.17
C LYS A 58 -2.29 4.52 -11.01
N LEU A 59 -3.33 4.80 -10.22
CA LEU A 59 -4.43 3.88 -9.93
C LEU A 59 -5.77 4.46 -10.34
#